data_AF-A0A5C8SIL3-F1
#
_entry.id   AF-A0A5C8SIL3-F1
#
_cell.length_a   1.000
_cell.length_b   1.000
_cell.length_c   1.000
_cell.angle_alpha   90.00
_cell.angle_beta   90.00
_cell.angle_gamma   90.00
#
_symmetry.space_group_name_H-M   'P 1'
#
loop_
_entity.id
_entity.type
_entity.pdbx_description
1 polymer ?
#
loop_
_entity_poly.entity_id
_entity_poly.type
_entity_poly.pdbx_seq_one_letter_code
_entity_poly.pdbx_strand_id
1 'polypeptide(L)'
;MGRQIALPPTLSPRLISRDAAAAYVCVSTNKFDEMVRDGRMPRARRIDARKVWCVRELDSAADNLPIDGDDATGDDTWGDIDAA
;
A
#
# COMPACT_ATOMS: atom_id res chain seq x y z
N MET A 1 15.52 -1.21 -13.86
CA MET A 1 15.81 -2.19 -12.79
C MET A 1 17.32 -2.36 -12.68
N GLY A 2 17.94 -2.29 -11.50
CA GLY A 2 19.39 -2.51 -11.38
C GLY A 2 19.98 -2.41 -9.96
N ARG A 3 19.27 -1.74 -9.03
CA ARG A 3 19.71 -1.55 -7.64
C ARG A 3 19.41 -2.71 -6.68
N GLN A 4 18.53 -3.64 -7.07
CA GLN A 4 18.15 -4.80 -6.24
C GLN A 4 19.15 -5.96 -6.35
N ILE A 5 20.09 -5.90 -7.28
CA ILE A 5 21.08 -6.97 -7.55
C ILE A 5 22.09 -7.10 -6.39
N ALA A 6 22.27 -6.06 -5.57
CA ALA A 6 23.19 -6.08 -4.43
C ALA A 6 22.67 -6.85 -3.21
N LEU A 7 21.40 -7.27 -3.21
CA LEU A 7 20.83 -8.09 -2.14
C LEU A 7 20.83 -9.57 -2.56
N PRO A 8 21.02 -10.50 -1.60
CA PRO A 8 20.78 -11.91 -1.86
C PRO A 8 19.38 -12.12 -2.42
N PRO A 9 19.17 -13.06 -3.36
CA PRO A 9 17.86 -13.27 -3.99
C PRO A 9 16.77 -13.72 -2.99
N THR A 10 17.17 -14.21 -1.80
CA THR A 10 16.27 -14.59 -0.71
C THR A 10 15.79 -13.41 0.12
N LEU A 11 16.42 -12.25 0.03
CA LEU A 11 16.07 -11.08 0.82
C LEU A 11 15.17 -10.14 0.01
N SER A 12 13.87 -10.24 0.27
CA SER A 12 12.90 -9.36 -0.37
C SER A 12 13.16 -7.90 0.05
N PRO A 13 13.24 -6.97 -0.92
CA PRO A 13 13.56 -5.57 -0.69
C PRO A 13 12.42 -4.87 0.04
N ARG A 14 12.72 -4.22 1.17
CA ARG A 14 11.69 -3.56 2.00
C ARG A 14 11.15 -2.26 1.39
N LEU A 15 11.99 -1.52 0.67
CA LEU A 15 11.64 -0.26 0.03
C LEU A 15 11.76 -0.41 -1.50
N ILE A 16 10.69 -0.09 -2.20
CA ILE A 16 10.57 -0.25 -3.66
C ILE A 16 10.22 1.08 -4.33
N SER A 17 10.56 1.21 -5.62
CA SER A 17 10.22 2.39 -6.42
C SER A 17 8.77 2.38 -6.87
N ARG A 18 8.27 3.53 -7.33
CA ARG A 18 6.93 3.71 -7.91
C ARG A 18 6.53 2.60 -8.87
N ASP A 19 7.37 2.30 -9.87
CA ASP A 19 7.04 1.28 -10.89
C ASP A 19 6.93 -0.12 -10.30
N ALA A 20 7.77 -0.44 -9.31
CA ALA A 20 7.73 -1.71 -8.61
C ALA A 20 6.53 -1.79 -7.66
N ALA A 21 6.15 -0.68 -7.01
CA ALA A 21 4.96 -0.62 -6.16
C ALA A 21 3.67 -0.80 -6.97
N ALA A 22 3.57 -0.16 -8.13
CA ALA A 22 2.44 -0.35 -9.06
C ALA A 22 2.35 -1.80 -9.55
N ALA A 23 3.49 -2.39 -9.95
CA ALA A 23 3.55 -3.79 -10.33
C ALA A 23 3.18 -4.74 -9.17
N TYR A 24 3.63 -4.43 -7.95
CA TYR A 24 3.35 -5.23 -6.74
C TYR A 24 1.84 -5.37 -6.47
N VAL A 25 1.08 -4.28 -6.64
CA VAL A 25 -0.38 -4.28 -6.46
C VAL A 25 -1.15 -4.53 -7.77
N CYS A 26 -0.47 -5.00 -8.82
CA CYS A 26 -1.04 -5.36 -10.12
C CYS A 26 -1.81 -4.23 -10.85
N VAL A 27 -1.28 -3.00 -10.83
CA VAL A 27 -1.88 -1.85 -11.54
C VAL A 27 -0.85 -1.09 -12.38
N SER A 28 -1.33 -0.24 -13.30
CA SER A 28 -0.47 0.70 -14.03
C SER A 28 0.08 1.78 -13.09
N THR A 29 1.22 2.38 -13.45
CA THR A 29 1.84 3.41 -12.61
C THR A 29 0.98 4.67 -12.45
N ASN A 30 0.22 5.03 -13.47
CA ASN A 30 -0.74 6.13 -13.40
C ASN A 30 -1.91 5.79 -12.45
N LYS A 31 -2.41 4.55 -12.51
CA LYS A 31 -3.47 4.11 -11.60
C LYS A 31 -2.99 4.06 -10.16
N PHE A 32 -1.76 3.63 -9.94
CA PHE A 32 -1.13 3.66 -8.63
C PHE A 32 -1.07 5.09 -8.07
N ASP A 33 -0.67 6.07 -8.87
CA ASP A 33 -0.66 7.47 -8.44
C ASP A 33 -2.06 8.00 -8.11
N GLU A 34 -3.09 7.58 -8.84
CA GLU A 34 -4.49 7.84 -8.47
C GLU A 34 -4.82 7.26 -7.11
N MET A 35 -4.55 5.98 -6.89
CA MET A 35 -4.82 5.32 -5.60
C MET A 35 -4.10 6.01 -4.44
N VAL A 36 -2.86 6.49 -4.64
CA VAL A 36 -2.13 7.25 -3.63
C VAL A 36 -2.76 8.62 -3.36
N ARG A 37 -3.25 9.31 -4.40
CA ARG A 37 -3.97 10.59 -4.25
C ARG A 37 -5.31 10.40 -3.54
N ASP A 38 -6.02 9.32 -3.85
CA ASP A 38 -7.34 9.00 -3.31
C ASP A 38 -7.25 8.40 -1.89
N GLY A 39 -6.04 8.13 -1.38
CA GLY A 39 -5.82 7.58 -0.04
C GLY A 39 -5.97 6.06 0.07
N ARG A 40 -6.22 5.36 -1.04
CA ARG A 40 -6.30 3.89 -1.13
C ARG A 40 -4.93 3.20 -1.05
N MET A 41 -3.86 3.94 -1.31
CA MET A 41 -2.47 3.48 -1.20
C MET A 41 -1.64 4.46 -0.38
N PRO A 42 -0.58 3.99 0.31
CA PRO A 42 0.23 4.83 1.16
C PRO A 42 1.00 5.88 0.35
N ARG A 43 1.19 7.05 0.96
CA ARG A 43 2.03 8.10 0.39
C ARG A 43 3.50 7.67 0.36
N ALA A 44 4.23 8.12 -0.65
CA ALA A 44 5.65 7.83 -0.77
C ALA A 44 6.43 8.36 0.43
N ARG A 45 7.35 7.54 0.94
CA ARG A 45 8.41 8.00 1.83
C ARG A 45 9.46 8.73 1.00
N ARG A 46 9.98 9.82 1.55
CA ARG A 46 10.98 10.64 0.90
C ARG A 46 12.34 10.44 1.55
N ILE A 47 13.31 9.98 0.76
CA ILE A 47 14.73 9.90 1.13
C ILE A 47 15.45 10.90 0.23
N ASP A 48 15.74 12.08 0.76
CA ASP A 48 16.26 13.24 0.03
C ASP A 48 15.39 13.60 -1.19
N ALA A 49 15.88 13.31 -2.40
CA ALA A 49 15.18 13.54 -3.66
C ALA A 49 14.34 12.34 -4.14
N ARG A 50 14.48 11.17 -3.52
CA ARG A 50 13.85 9.93 -3.97
C ARG A 50 12.55 9.64 -3.23
N LYS A 51 11.55 9.20 -3.99
CA LYS A 51 10.28 8.66 -3.48
C LYS A 51 10.35 7.14 -3.50
N VAL A 52 10.07 6.51 -2.35
CA VAL A 52 10.06 5.07 -2.15
C VAL A 52 8.84 4.63 -1.35
N TRP A 53 8.41 3.39 -1.54
CA TRP A 53 7.27 2.81 -0.85
C TRP A 53 7.71 1.59 -0.07
N CYS A 54 7.17 1.42 1.14
CA CYS A 54 7.42 0.24 1.95
C CYS A 54 6.45 -0.86 1.56
N VAL A 55 6.97 -2.06 1.30
CA VAL A 55 6.16 -3.24 0.95
C VAL A 55 5.10 -3.52 2.03
N ARG A 56 5.49 -3.46 3.31
CA ARG A 56 4.55 -3.69 4.43
C ARG A 56 3.38 -2.72 4.49
N GLU A 57 3.60 -1.47 4.08
CA GLU A 57 2.51 -0.48 4.03
C GLU A 57 1.61 -0.71 2.82
N LEU A 58 2.17 -1.23 1.72
CA LEU A 58 1.40 -1.63 0.56
C LEU A 58 0.55 -2.87 0.87
N ASP A 59 1.10 -3.86 1.58
CA ASP A 59 0.35 -5.04 2.05
C ASP A 59 -0.85 -4.62 2.88
N SER A 60 -0.62 -3.82 3.95
CA SER A 60 -1.71 -3.35 4.80
C SER A 60 -2.73 -2.50 4.05
N ALA A 61 -2.33 -1.72 3.05
CA ALA A 61 -3.27 -0.97 2.23
C ALA A 61 -4.08 -1.88 1.29
N ALA A 62 -3.46 -2.91 0.73
CA ALA A 62 -4.12 -3.90 -0.11
C ALA A 62 -5.14 -4.72 0.68
N ASP A 63 -4.81 -5.13 1.91
CA ASP A 63 -5.71 -5.86 2.81
C ASP A 63 -6.97 -5.04 3.17
N ASN A 64 -6.88 -3.72 3.13
CA ASN A 64 -7.98 -2.79 3.44
C ASN A 64 -8.76 -2.32 2.20
N LEU A 65 -8.43 -2.80 1.00
CA LEU A 65 -9.21 -2.46 -0.19
C LEU A 65 -10.60 -3.12 -0.12
N PRO A 66 -11.65 -2.45 -0.62
CA PRO A 66 -12.98 -3.05 -0.68
C PRO A 66 -12.95 -4.31 -1.55
N ILE A 67 -13.66 -5.34 -1.09
CA ILE A 67 -13.86 -6.57 -1.83
C ILE A 67 -15.04 -6.35 -2.78
N ASP A 68 -14.94 -6.86 -4.01
CA ASP A 68 -16.01 -6.73 -5.00
C ASP A 68 -17.31 -7.35 -4.46
N GLY A 69 -18.37 -6.54 -4.37
CA GLY A 69 -19.66 -6.93 -3.80
C GLY A 69 -19.76 -6.85 -2.27
N ASP A 70 -18.71 -6.41 -1.58
CA ASP A 70 -18.72 -6.13 -0.14
C ASP A 70 -18.71 -4.61 0.08
N ASP A 71 -19.90 -4.01 0.11
CA ASP A 71 -20.07 -2.66 0.62
C ASP A 71 -19.85 -2.70 2.14
N ALA A 72 -18.59 -2.56 2.56
CA ALA A 72 -18.20 -2.41 3.97
C ALA A 72 -18.87 -1.15 4.56
N THR A 73 -20.15 -1.32 4.91
CA THR A 73 -20.94 -0.40 5.71
C THR A 73 -20.39 -0.57 7.11
N GLY A 74 -19.79 0.50 7.65
CA GLY A 74 -19.07 0.49 8.92
C GLY A 74 -19.79 -0.28 10.01
N ASP A 75 -19.15 -1.36 10.46
CA ASP A 75 -19.55 -2.11 11.64
C ASP A 75 -19.10 -1.34 12.88
N ASP A 76 -19.83 -0.28 13.22
CA ASP A 76 -19.77 0.41 14.51
C ASP A 76 -20.67 -0.33 15.55
N THR A 77 -20.50 -1.65 15.71
CA THR A 77 -21.32 -2.45 16.67
C THR A 77 -20.82 -2.40 18.13
N TRP A 78 -19.79 -1.61 18.44
CA TRP A 78 -19.17 -1.57 19.78
C TRP A 78 -19.08 -0.16 20.39
N GLY A 79 -20.04 0.71 20.10
CA GLY A 79 -20.12 2.07 20.67
C GLY A 79 -20.91 2.20 21.98
N ASP A 80 -21.78 1.23 22.32
CA ASP A 80 -22.86 1.43 23.30
C ASP A 80 -22.79 0.53 24.56
N ILE A 81 -21.60 0.18 25.08
CA ILE A 81 -21.50 -0.75 26.23
C ILE A 81 -21.49 -0.10 27.63
N ASP A 82 -21.29 1.22 27.79
CA ASP A 82 -21.30 1.82 29.14
C ASP A 82 -22.50 2.74 29.40
N ALA A 83 -23.64 2.14 29.76
CA ALA A 83 -24.73 2.82 30.48
C ALA A 83 -25.59 1.82 31.28
N ALA A 84 -25.11 1.36 32.44
CA ALA A 84 -25.94 0.76 33.50
C ALA A 84 -25.30 0.94 34.88
#